data_AF-A0A1X0NJR3-F1
#
_entry.id   AF-A0A1X0NJR3-F1
#
_cell.length_a   1.000
_cell.length_b   1.000
_cell.length_c   1.000
_cell.angle_alpha   90.00
_cell.angle_beta   90.00
_cell.angle_gamma   90.00
#
_symmetry.space_group_name_H-M   'P 1'
#
loop_
_entity.id
_entity.type
_entity.pdbx_description
1 polymer ?
#
loop_
_entity_poly.entity_id
_entity_poly.type
_entity_poly.pdbx_seq_one_letter_code
_entity_poly.pdbx_strand_id
1 'polypeptide(L)'
;MTSTKVYTADEVAKHTTVADGWIIIDGDVLNVSSFLDDHPGGRDVLTALLGTDASQAFADVNHSKSARRLFSSLQVGKIAGSRQMRLADVKAKQATATDKNSCWVVIANKVYDLSPFLDMHPGGRDVLLCNAGTDASQAFADVNHSKSAHRMMEKYYVADLHPEDRVVVRNAQSKSNDKSLNEKESKHDNPQDAVNQFIMAQMKMGAIVLGMVALMIYALMQL
;
A
#
# COMPACT_ATOMS: atom_id res chain seq x y z
N MET A 1 10.59 19.43 -4.13
CA MET A 1 10.86 19.10 -2.72
C MET A 1 9.87 19.89 -1.86
N THR A 2 8.76 19.28 -1.45
CA THR A 2 7.84 19.91 -0.50
C THR A 2 8.38 19.67 0.89
N SER A 3 8.99 20.69 1.50
CA SER A 3 9.44 20.64 2.89
C SER A 3 8.24 20.39 3.80
N THR A 4 8.20 19.24 4.48
CA THR A 4 7.13 18.90 5.42
C THR A 4 7.26 19.76 6.67
N LYS A 5 6.21 20.54 6.99
CA LYS A 5 6.19 21.38 8.18
C LYS A 5 6.06 20.52 9.45
N VAL A 6 6.80 20.88 10.49
CA VAL A 6 6.82 20.20 11.79
C VAL A 6 6.02 21.03 12.79
N TYR A 7 5.19 20.37 13.60
CA TYR A 7 4.31 20.97 14.61
C TYR A 7 4.50 20.30 15.97
N THR A 8 4.31 20.99 17.07
CA THR A 8 4.26 20.41 18.42
C THR A 8 2.84 19.95 18.77
N ALA A 9 2.68 19.08 19.77
CA ALA A 9 1.35 18.69 20.27
C ALA A 9 0.57 19.91 20.76
N ASP A 10 1.24 20.84 21.43
CA ASP A 10 0.64 22.10 21.91
C ASP A 10 0.18 23.02 20.77
N GLU A 11 0.82 22.97 19.60
CA GLU A 11 0.34 23.68 18.41
C GLU A 11 -0.93 23.02 17.87
N VAL A 12 -0.94 21.70 17.73
CA VAL A 12 -2.13 20.97 17.26
C VAL A 12 -3.31 21.14 18.21
N ALA A 13 -3.07 21.16 19.52
CA ALA A 13 -4.08 21.33 20.56
C ALA A 13 -4.83 22.69 20.52
N LYS A 14 -4.37 23.64 19.70
CA LYS A 14 -5.07 24.92 19.46
C LYS A 14 -6.17 24.80 18.40
N HIS A 15 -6.12 23.76 17.57
CA HIS A 15 -7.00 23.54 16.43
C HIS A 15 -8.15 22.58 16.81
N THR A 16 -9.03 23.02 17.70
CA THR A 16 -10.11 22.20 18.30
C THR A 16 -11.50 22.50 17.75
N THR A 17 -11.62 23.40 16.77
CA THR A 17 -12.92 23.89 16.30
C THR A 17 -13.33 23.27 14.98
N VAL A 18 -14.61 23.32 14.65
CA VAL A 18 -15.12 22.73 13.39
C VAL A 18 -14.62 23.46 12.15
N ALA A 19 -14.28 24.75 12.28
CA ALA A 19 -13.72 25.56 11.20
C ALA A 19 -12.20 25.41 11.08
N ASP A 20 -11.55 24.95 12.15
CA ASP A 20 -10.10 24.79 12.26
C ASP A 20 -9.78 23.61 13.19
N GLY A 21 -10.06 22.41 12.68
CA GLY A 21 -10.03 21.15 13.41
C GLY A 21 -8.91 20.28 12.88
N TRP A 22 -7.92 20.02 13.73
CA TRP A 22 -6.77 19.18 13.38
C TRP A 22 -6.73 17.94 14.26
N ILE A 23 -6.17 16.85 13.73
CA ILE A 23 -5.93 15.62 14.48
C ILE A 23 -4.54 15.09 14.13
N ILE A 24 -3.95 14.32 15.06
CA ILE A 24 -2.71 13.58 14.79
C ILE A 24 -3.08 12.12 14.56
N ILE A 25 -2.58 11.55 13.46
CA ILE A 25 -2.67 10.11 13.20
C ILE A 25 -1.29 9.61 12.77
N ASP A 26 -0.72 8.68 13.52
CA ASP A 26 0.60 8.11 13.26
C ASP A 26 1.69 9.19 13.04
N GLY A 27 1.65 10.24 13.86
CA GLY A 27 2.56 11.38 13.78
C GLY A 27 2.35 12.32 12.58
N ASP A 28 1.41 12.01 11.68
CA ASP A 28 0.96 12.91 10.62
C ASP A 28 -0.10 13.88 11.18
N VAL A 29 0.08 15.18 10.95
CA VAL A 29 -0.86 16.23 11.37
C VAL A 29 -1.82 16.49 10.22
N LEU A 30 -3.10 16.20 10.44
CA LEU A 30 -4.16 16.31 9.44
C LEU A 30 -5.11 17.45 9.79
N ASN A 31 -5.39 18.32 8.82
CA ASN A 31 -6.51 19.27 8.93
C ASN A 31 -7.77 18.59 8.39
N VAL A 32 -8.73 18.33 9.26
CA VAL A 32 -9.98 17.63 8.94
C VAL A 32 -11.18 18.56 8.82
N SER A 33 -10.99 19.88 8.94
CA SER A 33 -12.09 20.87 8.98
C SER A 33 -13.07 20.72 7.81
N SER A 34 -12.56 20.50 6.60
CA SER A 34 -13.38 20.31 5.39
C SER A 34 -13.93 18.89 5.22
N PHE A 35 -13.52 17.94 6.07
CA PHE A 35 -13.88 16.52 5.99
C PHE A 35 -14.80 16.07 7.13
N LEU A 36 -15.08 16.93 8.11
CA LEU A 36 -15.89 16.59 9.28
C LEU A 36 -17.27 16.03 8.89
N ASP A 37 -17.96 16.64 7.94
CA ASP A 37 -19.31 16.22 7.52
C ASP A 37 -19.30 15.06 6.52
N ASP A 38 -18.19 14.86 5.82
CA ASP A 38 -18.00 13.78 4.83
C ASP A 38 -17.50 12.47 5.46
N HIS A 39 -17.18 12.49 6.76
CA HIS A 39 -16.66 11.33 7.45
C HIS A 39 -17.75 10.25 7.62
N PRO A 40 -17.59 9.04 7.05
CA PRO A 40 -18.62 7.99 7.10
C PRO A 40 -18.95 7.49 8.51
N GLY A 41 -18.05 7.68 9.49
CA GLY A 41 -18.29 7.37 10.89
C GLY A 41 -19.10 8.45 11.64
N GLY A 42 -19.51 9.50 10.94
CA GLY A 42 -20.18 10.67 11.49
C GLY A 42 -19.21 11.80 11.86
N ARG A 43 -19.75 13.01 11.94
CA ARG A 43 -19.04 14.23 12.34
C ARG A 43 -18.57 14.18 13.80
N ASP A 44 -19.42 13.67 14.69
CA ASP A 44 -19.22 13.76 16.13
C ASP A 44 -17.96 13.01 16.59
N VAL A 45 -17.64 11.87 15.95
CA VAL A 45 -16.45 11.09 16.29
C VAL A 45 -15.15 11.84 15.97
N LEU A 46 -15.11 12.65 14.91
CA LEU A 46 -13.95 13.48 14.62
C LEU A 46 -13.92 14.73 15.51
N THR A 47 -15.08 15.33 15.74
CA THR A 47 -15.21 16.54 16.57
C THR A 47 -14.71 16.30 18.00
N ALA A 48 -14.95 15.10 18.55
CA ALA A 48 -14.47 14.70 19.87
C ALA A 48 -12.93 14.53 19.96
N LEU A 49 -12.24 14.39 18.82
CA LEU A 49 -10.80 14.12 18.76
C LEU A 49 -9.99 15.33 18.27
N LEU A 50 -10.64 16.46 17.99
CA LEU A 50 -9.95 17.66 17.51
C LEU A 50 -8.93 18.17 18.53
N GLY A 51 -7.75 18.54 18.03
CA GLY A 51 -6.60 18.96 18.82
C GLY A 51 -5.87 17.83 19.53
N THR A 52 -6.22 16.57 19.29
CA THR A 52 -5.63 15.41 20.00
C THR A 52 -4.96 14.41 19.06
N ASP A 53 -4.25 13.44 19.66
CA ASP A 53 -3.74 12.26 18.97
C ASP A 53 -4.84 11.19 18.86
N ALA A 54 -5.35 11.04 17.64
CA ALA A 54 -6.41 10.12 17.26
C ALA A 54 -5.87 8.77 16.75
N SER A 55 -4.55 8.51 16.82
CA SER A 55 -3.94 7.31 16.25
C SER A 55 -4.57 6.02 16.77
N GLN A 56 -4.79 5.94 18.09
CA GLN A 56 -5.40 4.77 18.71
C GLN A 56 -6.85 4.58 18.27
N ALA A 57 -7.65 5.65 18.30
CA ALA A 57 -9.04 5.61 17.86
C ALA A 57 -9.16 5.21 16.38
N PHE A 58 -8.24 5.68 15.54
CA PHE A 58 -8.19 5.31 14.13
C PHE A 58 -7.84 3.83 13.92
N ALA A 59 -6.89 3.30 14.70
CA ALA A 59 -6.44 1.92 14.64
C ALA A 59 -7.53 0.93 15.10
N ASP A 60 -8.27 1.26 16.16
CA ASP A 60 -9.29 0.38 16.75
C ASP A 60 -10.47 0.12 15.80
N VAL A 61 -10.81 1.11 14.97
CA VAL A 61 -11.89 1.01 13.96
C VAL A 61 -11.45 0.24 12.71
N ASN A 62 -10.14 0.05 12.51
CA ASN A 62 -9.56 -0.65 11.35
C ASN A 62 -10.05 -0.10 9.99
N HIS A 63 -9.85 1.20 9.77
CA HIS A 63 -10.20 1.87 8.52
C HIS A 63 -9.61 1.21 7.26
N SER A 64 -10.33 1.28 6.13
CA SER A 64 -9.87 0.70 4.86
C SER A 64 -8.59 1.36 4.32
N LYS A 65 -7.90 0.68 3.38
CA LYS A 65 -6.76 1.29 2.67
C LYS A 65 -7.18 2.56 1.92
N SER A 66 -8.42 2.64 1.44
CA SER A 66 -8.96 3.81 0.76
C SER A 66 -9.12 5.00 1.72
N ALA A 67 -9.56 4.77 2.95
CA ALA A 67 -9.63 5.83 3.97
C ALA A 67 -8.25 6.42 4.27
N ARG A 68 -7.21 5.58 4.35
CA ARG A 68 -5.83 6.06 4.54
C ARG A 68 -5.29 6.86 3.36
N ARG A 69 -5.83 6.69 2.14
CA ARG A 69 -5.41 7.51 0.98
C ARG A 69 -5.88 8.96 1.09
N LEU A 70 -6.95 9.23 1.82
CA LEU A 70 -7.42 10.61 2.09
C LEU A 70 -6.43 11.40 2.96
N PHE A 71 -5.55 10.73 3.71
CA PHE A 71 -4.59 11.42 4.57
C PHE A 71 -3.64 12.30 3.76
N SER A 72 -3.24 11.84 2.57
CA SER A 72 -2.34 12.62 1.70
C SER A 72 -2.92 13.98 1.29
N SER A 73 -4.25 14.11 1.19
CA SER A 73 -4.90 15.40 0.89
C SER A 73 -5.15 16.26 2.11
N LEU A 74 -5.28 15.66 3.29
CA LEU A 74 -5.58 16.36 4.55
C LEU A 74 -4.31 16.72 5.34
N GLN A 75 -3.17 16.12 5.01
CA GLN A 75 -1.93 16.31 5.73
C GLN A 75 -1.37 17.73 5.57
N VAL A 76 -1.21 18.41 6.70
CA VAL A 76 -0.61 19.75 6.79
C VAL A 76 0.81 19.72 7.35
N GLY A 77 1.23 18.62 7.97
CA GLY A 77 2.59 18.43 8.47
C GLY A 77 2.79 17.16 9.29
N LYS A 78 3.76 17.19 10.20
CA LYS A 78 4.09 16.10 11.13
C LYS A 78 4.40 16.62 12.52
N ILE A 79 4.24 15.76 13.54
CA ILE A 79 4.54 16.13 14.93
C ILE A 79 6.06 16.18 15.19
N ALA A 80 6.52 17.14 15.98
CA ALA A 80 7.88 17.31 16.44
C ALA A 80 8.24 16.14 17.34
N GLY A 81 9.37 15.48 17.06
CA GLY A 81 9.75 14.28 17.77
C GLY A 81 9.11 12.98 17.26
N SER A 82 8.31 13.02 16.17
CA SER A 82 8.08 11.79 15.38
C SER A 82 9.44 11.30 14.90
N ARG A 83 9.92 10.20 15.48
CA ARG A 83 11.20 9.62 15.09
C ARG A 83 11.03 9.17 13.65
N GLN A 84 11.65 9.89 12.72
CA GLN A 84 11.62 9.57 11.29
C GLN A 84 12.94 8.96 10.89
N MET A 85 12.88 7.99 9.99
CA MET A 85 14.06 7.34 9.45
C MET A 85 13.91 7.20 7.93
N ARG A 86 14.98 7.49 7.18
CA ARG A 86 15.02 7.26 5.73
C ARG A 86 15.18 5.77 5.44
N LEU A 87 14.68 5.29 4.31
CA LEU A 87 14.95 3.93 3.85
C LEU A 87 16.46 3.70 3.64
N ALA A 88 17.20 4.75 3.28
CA ALA A 88 18.65 4.71 3.19
C ALA A 88 19.31 4.41 4.55
N ASP A 89 18.79 4.99 5.64
CA ASP A 89 19.31 4.74 7.00
C ASP A 89 18.98 3.32 7.46
N VAL A 90 17.78 2.81 7.13
CA VAL A 90 17.39 1.41 7.37
C VAL A 90 18.37 0.46 6.67
N LYS A 91 18.69 0.74 5.40
CA LYS A 91 19.69 -0.03 4.63
C LYS A 91 21.09 0.06 5.23
N ALA A 92 21.51 1.25 5.65
CA ALA A 92 22.83 1.46 6.25
C ALA A 92 22.95 0.73 7.61
N LYS A 93 21.91 0.78 8.43
CA LYS A 93 21.81 0.00 9.68
C LYS A 93 21.90 -1.50 9.40
N GLN A 94 21.19 -1.98 8.38
CA GLN A 94 21.26 -3.39 7.99
C GLN A 94 22.65 -3.77 7.44
N ALA A 95 23.29 -2.92 6.65
CA ALA A 95 24.59 -3.19 6.03
C ALA A 95 25.76 -3.19 7.04
N THR A 96 25.62 -2.47 8.15
CA THR A 96 26.61 -2.45 9.25
C THR A 96 26.43 -3.61 10.24
N ALA A 97 25.37 -4.40 10.10
CA ALA A 97 25.14 -5.59 10.89
C ALA A 97 26.18 -6.66 10.57
N THR A 98 27.05 -6.94 11.53
CA THR A 98 28.24 -7.79 11.35
C THR A 98 27.95 -9.28 11.58
N ASP A 99 26.77 -9.63 12.10
CA ASP A 99 26.50 -10.92 12.74
C ASP A 99 25.25 -11.67 12.24
N LYS A 100 24.66 -11.31 11.08
CA LYS A 100 23.42 -11.92 10.54
C LYS A 100 22.22 -11.95 11.52
N ASN A 101 22.34 -11.27 12.66
CA ASN A 101 21.36 -11.23 13.74
C ASN A 101 20.66 -9.87 13.84
N SER A 102 20.95 -8.95 12.92
CA SER A 102 20.18 -7.72 12.81
C SER A 102 19.17 -7.83 11.67
N CYS A 103 17.95 -7.39 11.93
CA CYS A 103 16.88 -7.36 10.93
C CYS A 103 16.07 -6.08 11.06
N TRP A 104 16.37 -5.11 10.21
CA TRP A 104 15.65 -3.85 10.13
C TRP A 104 14.73 -3.87 8.93
N VAL A 105 13.44 -3.62 9.10
CA VAL A 105 12.46 -3.69 8.01
C VAL A 105 11.50 -2.52 8.05
N VAL A 106 10.96 -2.16 6.88
CA VAL A 106 9.83 -1.25 6.79
C VAL A 106 8.57 -2.07 6.56
N ILE A 107 7.52 -1.82 7.36
CA ILE A 107 6.18 -2.40 7.17
C ILE A 107 5.16 -1.27 7.35
N ALA A 108 4.31 -1.08 6.35
CA ALA A 108 3.26 -0.06 6.32
C ALA A 108 3.77 1.36 6.67
N ASN A 109 4.87 1.78 6.05
CA ASN A 109 5.55 3.07 6.29
C ASN A 109 6.07 3.26 7.72
N LYS A 110 6.24 2.19 8.49
CA LYS A 110 6.88 2.19 9.82
C LYS A 110 8.13 1.32 9.78
N VAL A 111 9.16 1.75 10.48
CA VAL A 111 10.46 1.09 10.61
C VAL A 111 10.47 0.27 11.89
N TYR A 112 10.87 -0.99 11.78
CA TYR A 112 10.96 -1.94 12.88
C TYR A 112 12.36 -2.55 12.98
N ASP A 113 12.80 -2.77 14.22
CA ASP A 113 13.99 -3.54 14.55
C ASP A 113 13.56 -4.92 15.07
N LEU A 114 13.54 -5.90 14.17
CA LEU A 114 13.17 -7.28 14.44
C LEU A 114 14.35 -8.16 14.86
N SER A 115 15.53 -7.58 15.09
CA SER A 115 16.72 -8.30 15.59
C SER A 115 16.42 -9.22 16.79
N PRO A 116 15.75 -8.76 17.87
CA PRO A 116 15.41 -9.62 19.01
C PRO A 116 14.32 -10.67 18.69
N PHE A 117 13.61 -10.55 17.58
CA PHE A 117 12.49 -11.42 17.21
C PHE A 117 12.86 -12.49 16.19
N LEU A 118 14.05 -12.44 15.59
CA LEU A 118 14.48 -13.32 14.50
C LEU A 118 14.22 -14.80 14.76
N ASP A 119 14.65 -15.30 15.92
CA ASP A 119 14.54 -16.72 16.28
C ASP A 119 13.18 -17.09 16.88
N MET A 120 12.34 -16.10 17.15
CA MET A 120 10.97 -16.28 17.69
C MET A 120 9.91 -16.27 16.59
N HIS A 121 10.27 -15.93 15.36
CA HIS A 121 9.32 -15.83 14.26
C HIS A 121 8.84 -17.22 13.81
N PRO A 122 7.52 -17.53 13.89
CA PRO A 122 6.99 -18.85 13.52
C PRO A 122 7.24 -19.25 12.06
N GLY A 123 7.44 -18.29 11.16
CA GLY A 123 7.82 -18.53 9.75
C GLY A 123 9.31 -18.80 9.54
N GLY A 124 10.11 -18.82 10.62
CA GLY A 124 11.56 -18.94 10.59
C GLY A 124 12.29 -17.60 10.46
N ARG A 125 13.58 -17.59 10.78
CA ARG A 125 14.42 -16.38 10.70
C ARG A 125 14.70 -15.94 9.26
N ASP A 126 14.83 -16.90 8.34
CA ASP A 126 15.29 -16.64 6.98
C ASP A 126 14.30 -15.77 6.19
N VAL A 127 13.00 -15.94 6.42
CA VAL A 127 11.97 -15.12 5.76
C VAL A 127 12.00 -13.65 6.19
N LEU A 128 12.45 -13.37 7.42
CA LEU A 128 12.68 -12.00 7.88
C LEU A 128 13.95 -11.43 7.24
N LEU A 129 15.03 -12.22 7.19
CA LEU A 129 16.30 -11.82 6.60
C LEU A 129 16.21 -11.56 5.09
N CYS A 130 15.34 -12.27 4.35
CA CYS A 130 15.08 -12.01 2.94
C CYS A 130 14.57 -10.58 2.66
N ASN A 131 13.93 -9.95 3.64
CA ASN A 131 13.37 -8.61 3.53
C ASN A 131 14.14 -7.58 4.39
N ALA A 132 15.29 -7.97 4.95
CA ALA A 132 16.07 -7.10 5.80
C ALA A 132 16.66 -5.93 4.99
N GLY A 133 16.54 -4.71 5.52
CA GLY A 133 16.93 -3.48 4.86
C GLY A 133 15.95 -2.98 3.80
N THR A 134 14.79 -3.62 3.62
CA THR A 134 13.83 -3.25 2.56
C THR A 134 12.43 -2.97 3.10
N ASP A 135 11.53 -2.59 2.20
CA ASP A 135 10.10 -2.49 2.48
C ASP A 135 9.44 -3.86 2.33
N ALA A 136 9.17 -4.47 3.49
CA ALA A 136 8.53 -5.76 3.65
C ALA A 136 7.00 -5.67 3.70
N SER A 137 6.40 -4.50 3.44
CA SER A 137 4.94 -4.30 3.55
C SER A 137 4.13 -5.31 2.76
N GLN A 138 4.57 -5.61 1.53
CA GLN A 138 3.88 -6.57 0.67
C GLN A 138 4.06 -8.00 1.18
N ALA A 139 5.31 -8.40 1.48
CA ALA A 139 5.62 -9.72 2.02
C ALA A 139 4.86 -10.02 3.32
N PHE A 140 4.72 -9.02 4.20
CA PHE A 140 3.95 -9.15 5.43
C PHE A 140 2.44 -9.29 5.19
N ALA A 141 1.91 -8.55 4.20
CA ALA A 141 0.49 -8.57 3.84
C ALA A 141 0.07 -9.88 3.14
N ASP A 142 0.94 -10.44 2.30
CA ASP A 142 0.65 -11.67 1.52
C ASP A 142 0.47 -12.91 2.41
N VAL A 143 1.13 -12.93 3.57
CA VAL A 143 1.00 -14.01 4.56
C VAL A 143 -0.28 -13.88 5.41
N ASN A 144 -0.90 -12.69 5.41
CA ASN A 144 -2.12 -12.40 6.18
C ASN A 144 -1.99 -12.73 7.69
N HIS A 145 -0.98 -12.13 8.34
CA HIS A 145 -0.72 -12.28 9.76
C HIS A 145 -1.93 -11.92 10.65
N SER A 146 -2.08 -12.61 11.79
CA SER A 146 -3.16 -12.36 12.74
C SER A 146 -3.10 -10.96 13.38
N LYS A 147 -4.21 -10.50 13.97
CA LYS A 147 -4.23 -9.25 14.76
C LYS A 147 -3.27 -9.28 15.95
N SER A 148 -3.05 -10.45 16.55
CA SER A 148 -2.09 -10.60 17.64
C SER A 148 -0.65 -10.40 17.18
N ALA A 149 -0.31 -10.85 15.96
CA ALA A 149 1.01 -10.60 15.37
C ALA A 149 1.25 -9.11 15.10
N HIS A 150 0.22 -8.39 14.60
CA HIS A 150 0.29 -6.94 14.44
C HIS A 150 0.56 -6.22 15.77
N ARG A 151 -0.15 -6.60 16.84
CA ARG A 151 0.07 -6.03 18.17
C ARG A 151 1.45 -6.38 18.75
N MET A 152 1.97 -7.57 18.45
CA MET A 152 3.33 -7.95 18.87
C MET A 152 4.39 -7.10 18.17
N MET A 153 4.18 -6.75 16.91
CA MET A 153 5.10 -5.95 16.09
C MET A 153 5.29 -4.53 16.64
N GLU A 154 4.28 -3.96 17.30
CA GLU A 154 4.37 -2.64 17.96
C GLU A 154 5.54 -2.54 18.95
N LYS A 155 5.93 -3.66 19.59
CA LYS A 155 7.06 -3.70 20.54
C LYS A 155 8.41 -3.42 19.88
N TYR A 156 8.52 -3.67 18.57
CA TYR A 156 9.75 -3.54 17.80
C TYR A 156 9.76 -2.26 16.94
N TYR A 157 8.77 -1.39 17.13
CA TYR A 157 8.68 -0.13 16.40
C TYR A 157 9.85 0.78 16.77
N VAL A 158 10.52 1.30 15.73
CA VAL A 158 11.62 2.25 15.89
C VAL A 158 11.19 3.65 15.51
N ALA A 159 10.60 3.83 14.33
CA ALA A 159 10.41 5.13 13.70
C ALA A 159 9.37 5.06 12.57
N ASP A 160 8.84 6.19 12.13
CA ASP A 160 8.10 6.26 10.87
C ASP A 160 9.05 6.42 9.68
N LEU A 161 8.68 5.83 8.55
CA LEU A 161 9.39 6.03 7.30
C LEU A 161 9.18 7.47 6.81
N HIS A 162 10.29 8.10 6.42
CA HIS A 162 10.29 9.44 5.86
C HIS A 162 9.38 9.54 4.62
N PRO A 163 8.56 10.61 4.47
CA PRO A 163 7.57 10.75 3.39
C PRO A 163 8.12 10.57 1.98
N GLU A 164 9.33 11.04 1.71
CA GLU A 164 9.97 10.91 0.39
C GLU A 164 10.30 9.46 0.01
N ASP A 165 10.46 8.58 1.00
CA ASP A 165 10.76 7.16 0.76
C ASP A 165 9.49 6.29 0.80
N ARG A 166 8.34 6.87 1.20
CA ARG A 166 7.06 6.18 1.11
C ARG A 166 6.76 5.94 -0.35
N VAL A 167 6.44 4.69 -0.71
CA VAL A 167 6.07 4.36 -2.08
C VAL A 167 4.80 5.13 -2.42
N VAL A 168 4.94 6.23 -3.17
CA VAL A 168 3.83 6.89 -3.81
C VAL A 168 3.30 5.87 -4.79
N VAL A 169 2.15 5.26 -4.49
CA VAL A 169 1.39 4.51 -5.50
C VAL A 169 0.91 5.58 -6.50
N ARG A 170 1.79 6.01 -7.39
CA ARG A 170 1.42 6.79 -8.56
C ARG A 170 0.54 5.84 -9.36
N ASN A 171 -0.77 6.07 -9.32
CA ASN A 171 -1.71 5.44 -10.23
C ASN A 171 -1.31 5.87 -11.65
N ALA A 172 -0.40 5.13 -12.26
CA ALA A 172 -0.06 5.23 -13.66
C ALA A 172 -1.14 4.47 -14.45
N GLN A 173 -2.32 5.08 -14.58
CA GLN A 173 -3.30 4.80 -15.64
C GLN A 173 -4.35 5.92 -15.64
N SER A 174 -3.96 7.07 -16.18
CA SER A 174 -4.90 7.97 -16.87
C SER A 174 -4.17 8.63 -18.05
N LYS A 175 -4.96 8.91 -19.10
CA LYS A 175 -4.65 9.32 -20.49
C LYS A 175 -4.66 8.10 -21.44
N SER A 176 -5.66 7.93 -22.31
CA SER A 176 -6.28 8.93 -23.19
C SER A 176 -7.81 8.82 -23.36
N ASN A 177 -8.47 9.98 -23.41
CA ASN A 177 -9.80 10.24 -24.02
C ASN A 177 -9.86 9.68 -25.48
N ASP A 178 -10.98 9.39 -26.13
CA ASP A 178 -12.32 10.03 -26.15
C ASP A 178 -13.33 9.09 -26.88
N LYS A 179 -14.63 9.33 -26.63
CA LYS A 179 -15.86 8.85 -27.29
C LYS A 179 -16.23 7.37 -27.06
N SER A 180 -17.45 7.01 -26.67
CA SER A 180 -18.72 7.74 -26.57
C SER A 180 -19.65 7.02 -25.60
N LEU A 181 -20.58 7.79 -25.04
CA LEU A 181 -21.83 7.42 -24.38
C LEU A 181 -22.41 6.04 -24.80
N ASN A 182 -22.78 5.21 -23.83
CA ASN A 182 -24.18 4.95 -23.44
C ASN A 182 -24.40 3.49 -22.94
N GLU A 183 -25.26 3.35 -21.91
CA GLU A 183 -26.01 2.16 -21.45
C GLU A 183 -25.22 0.92 -20.96
N LYS A 184 -25.32 0.55 -19.65
CA LYS A 184 -26.24 -0.49 -19.09
C LYS A 184 -26.27 -1.75 -19.97
N GLU A 185 -25.91 -2.95 -19.52
CA GLU A 185 -26.53 -3.72 -18.44
C GLU A 185 -25.89 -5.14 -18.37
N SER A 186 -26.15 -5.85 -17.28
CA SER A 186 -25.71 -7.21 -16.91
C SER A 186 -25.85 -8.31 -17.97
N LYS A 187 -24.89 -9.25 -18.03
CA LYS A 187 -25.06 -10.64 -18.53
C LYS A 187 -24.10 -11.53 -17.73
N HIS A 188 -24.55 -12.37 -16.81
CA HIS A 188 -25.18 -13.68 -17.01
C HIS A 188 -24.47 -14.52 -18.09
N ASP A 189 -23.69 -15.51 -17.63
CA ASP A 189 -22.97 -16.46 -18.45
C ASP A 189 -23.94 -17.23 -19.37
N ASN A 190 -23.82 -17.07 -20.68
CA ASN A 190 -24.60 -17.79 -21.68
C ASN A 190 -23.78 -18.98 -22.24
N PRO A 191 -24.26 -20.23 -22.17
CA PRO A 191 -23.54 -21.41 -22.67
C PRO A 191 -23.22 -21.42 -24.18
N GLN A 192 -23.79 -20.52 -24.98
CA GLN A 192 -23.53 -20.44 -26.43
C GLN A 192 -22.20 -19.79 -26.80
N ASP A 193 -21.62 -18.96 -25.93
CA ASP A 193 -20.33 -18.32 -26.20
C ASP A 193 -19.17 -19.33 -26.15
N ALA A 194 -19.28 -20.36 -25.31
CA ALA A 194 -18.31 -21.47 -25.25
C ALA A 194 -18.32 -22.34 -26.52
N VAL A 195 -19.49 -22.56 -27.13
CA VAL A 195 -19.61 -23.31 -28.39
C VAL A 195 -19.01 -22.53 -29.56
N ASN A 196 -19.26 -21.22 -29.62
CA ASN A 196 -18.69 -20.34 -30.64
C ASN A 196 -17.16 -20.22 -30.51
N GLN A 197 -16.64 -20.19 -29.28
CA GLN A 197 -15.19 -20.17 -29.03
C GLN A 197 -14.52 -21.49 -29.43
N PHE A 198 -15.19 -22.63 -29.25
CA PHE A 198 -14.71 -23.93 -29.70
C PHE A 198 -14.67 -24.05 -31.23
N ILE A 199 -15.71 -23.60 -31.94
CA ILE A 199 -15.77 -23.60 -33.42
C ILE A 199 -14.64 -22.74 -34.01
N MET A 200 -14.37 -21.57 -33.45
CA MET A 200 -13.30 -20.68 -33.91
C MET A 200 -11.90 -21.22 -33.65
N ALA A 201 -11.70 -21.97 -32.56
CA ALA A 201 -10.41 -22.62 -32.26
C ALA A 201 -10.09 -23.74 -33.27
N GLN A 202 -11.10 -24.50 -33.71
CA GLN A 202 -10.94 -25.58 -34.70
C GLN A 202 -10.62 -25.04 -36.10
N MET A 203 -11.19 -23.90 -36.50
CA MET A 203 -10.86 -23.26 -37.78
C MET A 203 -9.41 -22.75 -37.86
N LYS A 204 -8.81 -22.33 -36.73
CA LYS A 204 -7.43 -21.81 -36.70
C LYS A 204 -6.36 -22.90 -36.79
N MET A 205 -6.64 -24.11 -36.33
CA MET A 205 -5.70 -25.24 -36.40
C MET A 205 -5.63 -25.86 -37.81
N GLY A 206 -6.71 -25.79 -38.61
CA GLY A 206 -6.73 -26.31 -39.98
C GLY A 206 -5.88 -25.51 -40.98
N ALA A 207 -5.68 -24.21 -40.75
CA ALA A 207 -4.89 -23.35 -41.64
C ALA A 207 -3.37 -23.61 -41.54
N ILE A 208 -2.89 -24.12 -40.40
CA ILE A 208 -1.45 -24.35 -40.17
C ILE A 208 -0.97 -25.62 -40.90
N VAL A 209 -1.81 -26.66 -41.00
CA VAL A 209 -1.45 -27.93 -41.65
C VAL A 209 -1.38 -27.80 -43.18
N LEU A 210 -2.24 -26.97 -43.80
CA LEU A 210 -2.20 -26.71 -45.24
C LEU A 210 -0.98 -25.89 -45.67
N GLY A 211 -0.53 -24.95 -44.85
CA GLY A 211 0.65 -24.12 -45.13
C GLY A 211 1.97 -24.92 -45.17
N MET A 212 2.11 -25.92 -44.30
CA MET A 212 3.34 -26.74 -44.23
C MET A 212 3.45 -27.75 -45.39
N VAL A 213 2.32 -28.25 -45.91
CA VAL A 213 2.33 -29.16 -47.07
C VAL A 213 2.66 -28.41 -48.36
N ALA A 214 2.18 -27.17 -48.53
CA ALA A 214 2.51 -26.33 -49.69
C ALA A 214 4.01 -25.97 -49.76
N LEU A 215 4.65 -25.73 -48.61
CA LEU A 215 6.09 -25.45 -48.53
C LEU A 215 6.97 -26.66 -48.86
N MET A 216 6.56 -27.88 -48.47
CA MET A 216 7.30 -29.10 -48.83
C MET A 216 7.18 -29.43 -50.32
N ILE A 217 6.02 -29.23 -50.94
CA ILE A 217 5.84 -29.45 -52.38
C ILE A 217 6.67 -28.43 -53.18
N TYR A 218 6.70 -27.17 -52.77
CA TYR A 218 7.51 -26.14 -53.42
C TYR A 218 9.02 -26.43 -53.34
N ALA A 219 9.51 -26.92 -52.20
CA ALA A 219 10.92 -27.28 -52.02
C ALA A 219 11.36 -28.47 -52.89
N LEU A 220 10.45 -29.43 -53.16
CA LEU A 220 10.72 -30.58 -54.03
C LEU A 220 10.73 -30.22 -55.52
N MET A 221 10.12 -29.10 -55.93
CA MET A 221 10.11 -28.64 -57.33
C MET A 221 11.33 -27.82 -57.73
N GLN A 222 12.22 -27.48 -56.79
CA GLN A 222 13.44 -26.68 -57.04
C GLN A 222 14.74 -27.52 -56.99
N LEU A 223 14.60 -28.86 -57.01
CA LEU A 223 15.69 -29.83 -57.10
C LEU A 223 15.70 -30.52 -58.46
#